data_AF-A0A5B6ZG14-F1
#
_entry.id   AF-A0A5B6ZG14-F1
#
_cell.length_a   1.000
_cell.length_b   1.000
_cell.length_c   1.000
_cell.angle_alpha   90.00
_cell.angle_beta   90.00
_cell.angle_gamma   90.00
#
_symmetry.space_group_name_H-M   'P 1'
#
loop_
_entity.id
_entity.type
_entity.pdbx_description
1 polymer ?
#
loop_
_entity_poly.entity_id
_entity_poly.type
_entity_poly.pdbx_seq_one_letter_code
_entity_poly.pdbx_strand_id
1 'polypeptide(L)'
;MKGELQLEPSGERNPGDSDPLLADHHADSPPSSASSSEIKNEDVEAGSVACCRICLECDGEEDDDELISPCMCKGTQQFVHRSCLDHWRSVKEGFAFSHCTTCKAQFHLRVAEFEDNSWRKIKFRLFVARDVFLVFLVVQTVIATMGGFAYLMDKDGAFRNSFNDSWDRILSKHPIPFYYCIGVLAFFVLLGFFGLILHCSALNSSDPHMAGCQNCCYGWGILDCFPASMEACFALVIVFVIIFAILGIAYGFLAATMAIQRIWQRHYHILTKRELTKEYLVEDLCGCYTPPKLDPEHEQRLKMLKLL
;
A
#
# COMPACT_ATOMS: atom_id res chain seq x y z
N MET A 1 42.18 11.91 37.48
CA MET A 1 40.99 11.48 38.24
C MET A 1 40.11 10.77 37.23
N LYS A 2 40.11 9.43 37.07
CA LYS A 2 40.13 8.34 38.07
C LYS A 2 39.01 8.47 39.10
N GLY A 3 38.02 7.59 38.95
CA GLY A 3 36.86 7.37 39.81
C GLY A 3 36.22 6.06 39.34
N GLU A 4 36.63 4.94 39.94
CA GLU A 4 36.10 3.61 39.68
C GLU A 4 34.91 3.34 40.60
N LEU A 5 33.94 2.53 40.15
CA LEU A 5 32.96 1.85 41.00
C LEU A 5 32.64 0.49 40.38
N GLN A 6 32.96 -0.58 41.12
CA GLN A 6 32.66 -1.98 40.81
C GLN A 6 31.95 -2.63 42.01
N LEU A 7 31.20 -3.71 41.69
CA LEU A 7 30.71 -4.88 42.46
C LEU A 7 29.22 -5.07 42.13
N GLU A 8 28.83 -6.08 41.33
CA GLU A 8 28.77 -7.55 41.58
C GLU A 8 27.46 -8.00 42.28
N PRO A 9 26.95 -9.21 41.98
CA PRO A 9 25.55 -9.58 42.19
C PRO A 9 25.29 -10.35 43.49
N SER A 10 24.02 -10.61 43.77
CA SER A 10 23.58 -11.53 44.83
C SER A 10 22.64 -12.60 44.27
N GLY A 11 22.85 -13.85 44.68
CA GLY A 11 21.93 -14.96 44.42
C GLY A 11 21.83 -15.89 45.62
N GLU A 12 20.61 -16.32 45.94
CA GLU A 12 20.28 -17.41 46.89
C GLU A 12 19.18 -18.31 46.31
N ARG A 13 18.89 -19.43 46.99
CA ARG A 13 19.06 -20.74 46.34
C ARG A 13 18.29 -21.88 47.03
N ASN A 14 17.80 -22.83 46.22
CA ASN A 14 17.39 -24.20 46.59
C ASN A 14 16.14 -24.37 47.50
N PRO A 15 15.60 -25.61 47.70
CA PRO A 15 15.79 -26.88 46.94
C PRO A 15 14.48 -27.67 46.61
N GLY A 16 14.61 -28.82 45.93
CA GLY A 16 13.61 -29.90 45.86
C GLY A 16 12.97 -30.06 44.47
N ASP A 17 12.76 -31.27 43.91
CA ASP A 17 12.99 -32.63 44.42
C ASP A 17 13.39 -33.58 43.27
N SER A 18 13.89 -34.78 43.57
CA SER A 18 14.47 -35.71 42.58
C SER A 18 13.57 -36.93 42.25
N ASP A 19 13.77 -37.49 41.06
CA ASP A 19 13.31 -38.83 40.64
C ASP A 19 13.54 -39.89 41.74
N PRO A 20 12.60 -40.83 41.96
CA PRO A 20 12.70 -42.08 41.18
C PRO A 20 11.38 -42.85 40.92
N LEU A 21 11.36 -43.70 39.89
CA LEU A 21 11.31 -45.19 40.03
C LEU A 21 11.04 -45.90 38.69
N LEU A 22 11.98 -46.76 38.28
CA LEU A 22 11.70 -47.91 37.41
C LEU A 22 11.33 -49.11 38.29
N ALA A 23 10.34 -49.90 37.86
CA ALA A 23 10.09 -51.24 38.39
C ALA A 23 9.60 -52.16 37.26
N ASP A 24 10.49 -53.04 36.79
CA ASP A 24 10.16 -54.17 35.93
C ASP A 24 9.26 -55.17 36.65
N HIS A 25 8.38 -55.85 35.89
CA HIS A 25 7.98 -57.21 36.21
C HIS A 25 7.85 -58.06 34.94
N HIS A 26 8.79 -59.01 34.80
CA HIS A 26 8.78 -60.12 33.84
C HIS A 26 7.92 -61.30 34.34
N ALA A 27 7.80 -62.34 33.49
CA ALA A 27 7.15 -63.67 33.67
C ALA A 27 5.69 -63.74 33.17
N ASP A 28 5.22 -64.70 32.35
CA ASP A 28 5.80 -65.99 31.90
C ASP A 28 5.37 -66.39 30.45
N SER A 29 6.02 -67.43 29.90
CA SER A 29 5.69 -68.15 28.64
C SER A 29 5.70 -69.68 28.92
N PRO A 30 5.41 -70.65 28.00
CA PRO A 30 4.67 -70.69 26.71
C PRO A 30 3.69 -71.93 26.74
N PRO A 31 3.43 -72.78 25.70
CA PRO A 31 3.38 -72.63 24.22
C PRO A 31 2.08 -73.18 23.54
N SER A 32 1.99 -73.00 22.21
CA SER A 32 1.66 -74.02 21.17
C SER A 32 0.40 -73.89 20.28
N SER A 33 0.57 -74.43 19.06
CA SER A 33 -0.40 -74.76 18.00
C SER A 33 -1.03 -73.61 17.18
N ALA A 34 -0.83 -73.71 15.86
CA ALA A 34 -1.36 -72.82 14.84
C ALA A 34 -2.76 -73.23 14.37
N SER A 35 -3.55 -72.25 13.91
CA SER A 35 -4.45 -72.43 12.77
C SER A 35 -4.69 -71.11 12.06
N SER A 36 -4.64 -71.13 10.73
CA SER A 36 -4.93 -69.97 9.88
C SER A 36 -6.40 -69.58 9.95
N SER A 37 -6.68 -68.27 10.00
CA SER A 37 -7.96 -67.70 9.58
C SER A 37 -7.70 -66.31 8.99
N GLU A 38 -8.02 -66.15 7.72
CA GLU A 38 -7.77 -64.94 6.94
C GLU A 38 -8.55 -63.74 7.52
N ILE A 39 -7.84 -62.77 8.08
CA ILE A 39 -8.41 -61.44 8.29
C ILE A 39 -8.26 -60.70 6.96
N LYS A 40 -9.40 -60.37 6.34
CA LYS A 40 -9.44 -59.40 5.26
C LYS A 40 -8.97 -58.05 5.80
N ASN A 41 -7.72 -57.71 5.53
CA ASN A 41 -7.30 -56.33 5.49
C ASN A 41 -8.01 -55.65 4.32
N GLU A 42 -9.15 -55.03 4.59
CA GLU A 42 -9.61 -53.88 3.79
C GLU A 42 -8.78 -52.68 4.25
N ASP A 43 -7.49 -52.73 3.93
CA ASP A 43 -6.57 -51.61 4.03
C ASP A 43 -7.05 -50.56 3.01
N VAL A 44 -7.94 -49.68 3.48
CA VAL A 44 -8.20 -48.42 2.81
C VAL A 44 -6.90 -47.63 2.87
N GLU A 45 -6.09 -47.80 1.83
CA GLU A 45 -5.11 -46.84 1.33
C GLU A 45 -5.87 -45.52 1.06
N ALA A 46 -6.18 -44.81 2.14
CA ALA A 46 -6.41 -43.38 2.14
C ALA A 46 -5.04 -42.73 1.86
N GLY A 47 -4.54 -42.96 0.65
CA GLY A 47 -3.33 -42.34 0.13
C GLY A 47 -3.46 -40.86 0.38
N SER A 48 -2.57 -40.31 1.20
CA SER A 48 -2.73 -38.98 1.77
C SER A 48 -2.84 -37.95 0.64
N VAL A 49 -4.06 -37.48 0.38
CA VAL A 49 -4.33 -36.54 -0.72
C VAL A 49 -3.40 -35.36 -0.53
N ALA A 50 -2.65 -35.02 -1.57
CA ALA A 50 -1.75 -33.88 -1.52
C ALA A 50 -2.61 -32.61 -1.38
N CYS A 51 -2.27 -31.76 -0.41
CA CYS A 51 -2.98 -30.52 -0.17
C CYS A 51 -2.02 -29.34 -0.29
N CYS A 52 -2.50 -28.24 -0.86
CA CYS A 52 -1.75 -27.02 -1.01
C CYS A 52 -1.46 -26.40 0.36
N ARG A 53 -0.18 -26.23 0.71
CA ARG A 53 0.23 -25.63 2.00
C ARG A 53 -0.20 -24.17 2.22
N ILE A 54 -0.80 -23.50 1.22
CA ILE A 54 -1.19 -22.08 1.27
C ILE A 54 -2.69 -21.92 1.51
N CYS A 55 -3.56 -22.53 0.69
CA CYS A 55 -5.02 -22.49 0.89
C CYS A 55 -5.55 -23.65 1.75
N LEU A 56 -4.77 -24.71 1.95
CA LEU A 56 -5.13 -25.96 2.64
C LEU A 56 -6.19 -26.81 1.91
N GLU A 57 -6.56 -26.44 0.69
CA GLU A 57 -7.38 -27.25 -0.22
C GLU A 57 -6.50 -28.34 -0.85
N CYS A 58 -7.12 -29.47 -1.17
CA CYS A 58 -6.49 -30.64 -1.77
C CYS A 58 -7.08 -30.84 -3.16
N ASP A 59 -6.30 -31.34 -4.12
CA ASP A 59 -6.78 -31.48 -5.50
C ASP A 59 -7.94 -32.47 -5.57
N GLY A 60 -9.14 -31.92 -5.73
CA GLY A 60 -10.32 -32.65 -6.20
C GLY A 60 -10.31 -32.72 -7.71
N GLU A 61 -11.00 -33.72 -8.27
CA GLU A 61 -11.00 -34.08 -9.70
C GLU A 61 -11.63 -33.02 -10.63
N GLU A 62 -11.94 -31.82 -10.12
CA GLU A 62 -12.70 -30.75 -10.79
C GLU A 62 -11.97 -29.40 -10.88
N ASP A 63 -10.79 -29.22 -10.24
CA ASP A 63 -10.01 -27.96 -10.31
C ASP A 63 -8.79 -28.08 -11.24
N ASP A 64 -8.67 -27.15 -12.20
CA ASP A 64 -7.63 -27.09 -13.26
C ASP A 64 -6.22 -26.67 -12.77
N ASP A 65 -6.02 -26.45 -11.46
CA ASP A 65 -4.85 -25.76 -10.88
C ASP A 65 -3.88 -26.76 -10.21
N GLU A 66 -2.91 -27.29 -10.97
CA GLU A 66 -1.97 -28.34 -10.56
C GLU A 66 -1.15 -28.02 -9.28
N LEU A 67 -1.08 -28.98 -8.34
CA LEU A 67 -0.12 -28.98 -7.22
C LEU A 67 1.32 -29.24 -7.68
N ILE A 68 2.21 -28.29 -7.40
CA ILE A 68 3.64 -28.38 -7.68
C ILE A 68 4.49 -28.48 -6.41
N SER A 69 5.71 -29.01 -6.55
CA SER A 69 6.75 -29.10 -5.51
C SER A 69 7.96 -28.19 -5.83
N PRO A 70 7.88 -26.88 -5.54
CA PRO A 70 8.79 -25.87 -6.09
C PRO A 70 10.16 -25.78 -5.39
N CYS A 71 10.39 -26.51 -4.29
CA CYS A 71 11.51 -26.28 -3.38
C CYS A 71 11.81 -27.48 -2.48
N MET A 72 12.90 -27.42 -1.71
CA MET A 72 13.39 -28.47 -0.80
C MET A 72 12.53 -28.73 0.47
N CYS A 73 11.27 -28.29 0.50
CA CYS A 73 10.37 -28.63 1.60
C CYS A 73 9.96 -30.11 1.50
N LYS A 74 9.68 -30.76 2.64
CA LYS A 74 9.33 -32.19 2.72
C LYS A 74 8.00 -32.39 3.44
N GLY A 75 7.36 -33.53 3.18
CA GLY A 75 6.06 -33.89 3.76
C GLY A 75 4.95 -32.97 3.25
N THR A 76 3.91 -32.73 4.05
CA THR A 76 2.75 -31.90 3.65
C THR A 76 3.11 -30.47 3.23
N GLN A 77 4.26 -29.94 3.66
CA GLN A 77 4.74 -28.62 3.25
C GLN A 77 5.46 -28.59 1.89
N GLN A 78 5.54 -29.71 1.16
CA GLN A 78 6.20 -29.74 -0.16
C GLN A 78 5.30 -29.25 -1.30
N PHE A 79 3.98 -29.50 -1.21
CA PHE A 79 3.02 -29.21 -2.26
C PHE A 79 2.37 -27.82 -2.14
N VAL A 80 2.10 -27.18 -3.27
CA VAL A 80 1.41 -25.88 -3.36
C VAL A 80 0.80 -25.72 -4.76
N HIS A 81 -0.41 -25.15 -4.86
CA HIS A 81 -0.98 -24.80 -6.17
C HIS A 81 -0.14 -23.73 -6.85
N ARG A 82 -0.02 -23.86 -8.17
CA ARG A 82 0.69 -22.89 -9.01
C ARG A 82 0.15 -21.46 -8.84
N SER A 83 -1.17 -21.28 -8.90
CA SER A 83 -1.83 -19.99 -8.68
C SER A 83 -1.60 -19.42 -7.28
N CYS A 84 -1.67 -20.26 -6.23
CA CYS A 84 -1.40 -19.86 -4.85
C CYS A 84 0.05 -19.38 -4.68
N LEU A 85 1.01 -20.08 -5.27
CA LEU A 85 2.43 -19.70 -5.22
C LEU A 85 2.68 -18.38 -5.95
N ASP A 86 2.11 -18.20 -7.15
CA ASP A 86 2.24 -16.95 -7.91
C ASP A 86 1.55 -15.78 -7.22
N HIS A 87 0.38 -16.00 -6.60
CA HIS A 87 -0.25 -14.98 -5.75
C HIS A 87 0.69 -14.57 -4.60
N TRP A 88 1.24 -15.53 -3.86
CA TRP A 88 2.17 -15.29 -2.75
C TRP A 88 3.42 -14.52 -3.17
N ARG A 89 4.05 -14.94 -4.28
CA ARG A 89 5.21 -14.27 -4.91
C ARG A 89 4.89 -12.83 -5.34
N SER A 90 3.66 -12.58 -5.79
CA SER A 90 3.24 -11.24 -6.23
C SER A 90 2.93 -10.27 -5.09
N VAL A 91 2.50 -10.78 -3.93
CA VAL A 91 2.07 -9.98 -2.76
C VAL A 91 3.21 -9.74 -1.77
N LYS A 92 4.11 -10.70 -1.57
CA LYS A 92 5.23 -10.56 -0.62
C LYS A 92 6.34 -9.65 -1.17
N GLU A 93 7.19 -9.17 -0.26
CA GLU A 93 8.34 -8.32 -0.57
C GLU A 93 9.67 -9.03 -0.29
N GLY A 94 10.74 -8.56 -0.95
CA GLY A 94 12.07 -9.16 -0.87
C GLY A 94 12.17 -10.54 -1.56
N PHE A 95 12.98 -11.42 -0.97
CA PHE A 95 13.39 -12.72 -1.52
C PHE A 95 12.23 -13.69 -1.82
N ALA A 96 11.01 -13.45 -1.32
CA ALA A 96 9.85 -14.32 -1.51
C ALA A 96 9.41 -14.51 -2.98
N PHE A 97 9.90 -13.68 -3.91
CA PHE A 97 9.66 -13.83 -5.35
C PHE A 97 10.45 -14.99 -5.97
N SER A 98 11.71 -15.17 -5.54
CA SER A 98 12.71 -16.08 -6.12
C SER A 98 13.14 -17.21 -5.18
N HIS A 99 12.82 -17.13 -3.89
CA HIS A 99 13.21 -18.11 -2.87
C HIS A 99 12.02 -18.49 -1.98
N CYS A 100 12.00 -19.74 -1.54
CA CYS A 100 11.00 -20.22 -0.61
C CYS A 100 11.10 -19.51 0.76
N THR A 101 9.97 -18.98 1.24
CA THR A 101 9.92 -18.32 2.56
C THR A 101 10.24 -19.26 3.71
N THR A 102 9.94 -20.56 3.56
CA THR A 102 10.15 -21.61 4.57
C THR A 102 11.60 -22.15 4.54
N CYS A 103 12.00 -22.86 3.48
CA CYS A 103 13.30 -23.54 3.42
C CYS A 103 14.45 -22.72 2.82
N LYS A 104 14.20 -21.48 2.39
CA LYS A 104 15.17 -20.55 1.75
C LYS A 104 15.82 -21.02 0.45
N ALA A 105 15.47 -22.22 -0.05
CA ALA A 105 15.90 -22.68 -1.37
C ALA A 105 15.38 -21.75 -2.49
N GLN A 106 16.19 -21.54 -3.51
CA GLN A 106 15.85 -20.73 -4.68
C GLN A 106 14.92 -21.52 -5.62
N PHE A 107 13.90 -20.86 -6.17
CA PHE A 107 12.98 -21.45 -7.13
C PHE A 107 13.64 -21.59 -8.51
N HIS A 108 13.29 -22.64 -9.25
CA HIS A 108 13.62 -22.74 -10.68
C HIS A 108 12.63 -21.87 -11.45
N LEU A 109 13.14 -20.84 -12.12
CA LEU A 109 12.34 -19.86 -12.85
C LEU A 109 12.51 -20.06 -14.36
N ARG A 110 11.46 -20.49 -15.04
CA ARG A 110 11.39 -20.54 -16.51
C ARG A 110 10.78 -19.26 -17.05
N VAL A 111 11.37 -18.71 -18.10
CA VAL A 111 10.82 -17.57 -18.84
C VAL A 111 9.72 -18.05 -19.78
N ALA A 112 8.55 -17.42 -19.72
CA ALA A 112 7.41 -17.69 -20.60
C ALA A 112 7.04 -16.45 -21.41
N GLU A 113 7.10 -16.57 -22.73
CA GLU A 113 6.76 -15.49 -23.67
C GLU A 113 5.24 -15.42 -23.86
N PHE A 114 4.62 -14.29 -23.48
CA PHE A 114 3.18 -14.06 -23.62
C PHE A 114 2.88 -12.92 -24.60
N GLU A 115 2.12 -13.20 -25.65
CA GLU A 115 1.77 -12.20 -26.69
C GLU A 115 0.79 -11.10 -26.20
N ASP A 116 -0.03 -11.37 -25.18
CA ASP A 116 -1.13 -10.50 -24.72
C ASP A 116 -0.68 -9.27 -23.88
N ASN A 117 0.37 -8.58 -24.31
CA ASN A 117 0.86 -7.38 -23.63
C ASN A 117 -0.07 -6.16 -23.84
N SER A 118 -0.80 -6.10 -24.95
CA SER A 118 -1.60 -4.93 -25.36
C SER A 118 -2.89 -4.75 -24.55
N TRP A 119 -3.69 -5.82 -24.38
CA TRP A 119 -4.92 -5.77 -23.58
C TRP A 119 -4.62 -5.46 -22.11
N ARG A 120 -3.51 -5.98 -21.59
CA ARG A 120 -3.03 -5.74 -20.23
C ARG A 120 -2.57 -4.29 -20.02
N LYS A 121 -1.84 -3.71 -20.98
CA LYS A 121 -1.51 -2.26 -21.02
C LYS A 121 -2.76 -1.38 -21.06
N ILE A 122 -3.80 -1.77 -21.81
CA ILE A 122 -5.08 -1.03 -21.86
C ILE A 122 -5.80 -1.09 -20.50
N LYS A 123 -5.94 -2.28 -19.90
CA LYS A 123 -6.50 -2.44 -18.53
C LYS A 123 -5.76 -1.58 -17.50
N PHE A 124 -4.43 -1.54 -17.53
CA PHE A 124 -3.64 -0.65 -16.66
C PHE A 124 -3.99 0.83 -16.86
N ARG A 125 -4.02 1.31 -18.11
CA ARG A 125 -4.38 2.70 -18.43
C ARG A 125 -5.80 3.04 -17.93
N LEU A 126 -6.75 2.11 -18.03
CA LEU A 126 -8.10 2.28 -17.51
C LEU A 126 -8.15 2.33 -15.97
N PHE A 127 -7.38 1.51 -15.25
CA PHE A 127 -7.29 1.59 -13.78
C PHE A 127 -6.71 2.92 -13.30
N VAL A 128 -5.61 3.38 -13.89
CA VAL A 128 -5.00 4.68 -13.54
C VAL A 128 -5.94 5.83 -13.90
N ALA A 129 -6.56 5.79 -15.09
CA ALA A 129 -7.53 6.81 -15.51
C ALA A 129 -8.76 6.85 -14.58
N ARG A 130 -9.28 5.69 -14.15
CA ARG A 130 -10.37 5.59 -13.18
C ARG A 130 -10.00 6.25 -11.85
N ASP A 131 -8.84 5.93 -11.29
CA ASP A 131 -8.44 6.44 -9.98
C ASP A 131 -8.19 7.96 -10.03
N VAL A 132 -7.59 8.47 -11.11
CA VAL A 132 -7.44 9.93 -11.36
C VAL A 132 -8.80 10.61 -11.55
N PHE A 133 -9.72 9.97 -12.29
CA PHE A 133 -11.07 10.49 -12.52
C PHE A 133 -11.90 10.53 -11.23
N LEU A 134 -11.78 9.54 -10.35
CA LEU A 134 -12.42 9.55 -9.03
C LEU A 134 -11.91 10.71 -8.17
N VAL A 135 -10.59 10.97 -8.12
CA VAL A 135 -10.03 12.13 -7.42
C VAL A 135 -10.55 13.44 -8.02
N PHE A 136 -10.62 13.55 -9.35
CA PHE A 136 -11.19 14.71 -10.03
C PHE A 136 -12.67 14.92 -9.64
N LEU A 137 -13.51 13.88 -9.64
CA LEU A 137 -14.92 13.98 -9.22
C LEU A 137 -15.07 14.42 -7.75
N VAL A 138 -14.19 13.98 -6.85
CA VAL A 138 -14.19 14.45 -5.45
C VAL A 138 -13.84 15.93 -5.36
N VAL A 139 -12.83 16.40 -6.08
CA VAL A 139 -12.50 17.84 -6.14
C VAL A 139 -13.66 18.65 -6.74
N GLN A 140 -14.28 18.16 -7.81
CA GLN A 140 -15.40 18.85 -8.45
C GLN A 140 -16.67 18.90 -7.59
N THR A 141 -16.95 17.85 -6.81
CA THR A 141 -18.08 17.89 -5.87
C THR A 141 -17.81 18.88 -4.72
N VAL A 142 -16.59 19.00 -4.22
CA VAL A 142 -16.22 20.06 -3.26
C VAL A 142 -16.38 21.46 -3.86
N ILE A 143 -15.87 21.72 -5.07
CA ILE A 143 -16.04 23.01 -5.75
C ILE A 143 -17.53 23.33 -5.96
N ALA A 144 -18.32 22.33 -6.39
CA ALA A 144 -19.76 22.49 -6.61
C ALA A 144 -20.54 22.75 -5.32
N THR A 145 -20.18 22.14 -4.17
CA THR A 145 -20.82 22.46 -2.89
C THR A 145 -20.46 23.86 -2.40
N MET A 146 -19.23 24.33 -2.61
CA MET A 146 -18.82 25.70 -2.30
C MET A 146 -19.57 26.74 -3.15
N GLY A 147 -19.67 26.51 -4.47
CA GLY A 147 -20.47 27.36 -5.36
C GLY A 147 -21.98 27.29 -5.06
N GLY A 148 -22.49 26.10 -4.74
CA GLY A 148 -23.88 25.91 -4.32
C GLY A 148 -24.21 26.63 -3.01
N PHE A 149 -23.29 26.65 -2.04
CA PHE A 149 -23.43 27.43 -0.82
C PHE A 149 -23.47 28.93 -1.10
N ALA A 150 -22.60 29.44 -1.99
CA ALA A 150 -22.64 30.84 -2.43
C ALA A 150 -23.98 31.20 -3.13
N TYR A 151 -24.53 30.29 -3.94
CA TYR A 151 -25.85 30.46 -4.55
C TYR A 151 -26.99 30.49 -3.51
N LEU A 152 -26.93 29.66 -2.47
CA LEU A 152 -27.92 29.66 -1.39
C LEU A 152 -27.85 30.93 -0.52
N MET A 153 -26.67 31.55 -0.39
CA MET A 153 -26.50 32.84 0.26
C MET A 153 -27.02 34.00 -0.57
N ASP A 154 -26.80 34.02 -1.89
CA ASP A 154 -27.32 35.05 -2.81
C ASP A 154 -28.76 34.76 -3.26
N LYS A 155 -29.66 34.59 -2.28
CA LYS A 155 -31.06 34.17 -2.47
C LYS A 155 -31.84 35.08 -3.44
N ASP A 156 -31.55 36.38 -3.39
CA ASP A 156 -32.19 37.40 -4.23
C ASP A 156 -31.40 37.70 -5.52
N GLY A 157 -30.23 37.07 -5.71
CA GLY A 157 -29.30 37.36 -6.80
C GLY A 157 -28.71 38.77 -6.76
N ALA A 158 -28.87 39.49 -5.66
CA ALA A 158 -28.46 40.88 -5.51
C ALA A 158 -26.95 41.05 -5.64
N PHE A 159 -26.17 40.11 -5.09
CA PHE A 159 -24.71 40.11 -5.24
C PHE A 159 -24.32 39.85 -6.70
N ARG A 160 -24.82 38.78 -7.33
CA ARG A 160 -24.59 38.48 -8.76
C ARG A 160 -24.97 39.65 -9.67
N ASN A 161 -26.13 40.28 -9.44
CA ASN A 161 -26.63 41.37 -10.27
C ASN A 161 -25.74 42.62 -10.14
N SER A 162 -25.13 42.89 -8.97
CA SER A 162 -24.21 44.02 -8.80
C SER A 162 -22.91 43.90 -9.63
N PHE A 163 -22.50 42.69 -10.04
CA PHE A 163 -21.37 42.47 -10.95
C PHE A 163 -21.77 42.49 -12.44
N ASN A 164 -23.06 42.41 -12.76
CA ASN A 164 -23.54 42.29 -14.14
C ASN A 164 -23.25 43.55 -14.98
N ASP A 165 -23.14 44.72 -14.34
CA ASP A 165 -22.84 45.99 -15.01
C ASP A 165 -21.34 46.16 -15.34
N SER A 166 -20.47 45.31 -14.78
CA SER A 166 -19.00 45.41 -14.92
C SER A 166 -18.34 44.22 -15.64
N TRP A 167 -19.05 43.12 -15.91
CA TRP A 167 -18.47 41.88 -16.46
C TRP A 167 -19.16 41.44 -17.76
N ASP A 168 -18.36 41.32 -18.83
CA ASP A 168 -18.88 41.22 -20.19
C ASP A 168 -19.34 39.79 -20.58
N ARG A 169 -20.65 39.67 -20.87
CA ARG A 169 -21.38 38.74 -21.75
C ARG A 169 -21.19 37.21 -21.70
N ILE A 170 -20.17 36.66 -21.04
CA ILE A 170 -19.85 35.22 -21.01
C ILE A 170 -20.31 34.55 -19.71
N LEU A 171 -20.07 35.18 -18.56
CA LEU A 171 -20.45 34.62 -17.24
C LEU A 171 -21.90 34.92 -16.82
N SER A 172 -22.52 35.98 -17.34
CA SER A 172 -23.84 36.44 -16.88
C SER A 172 -25.04 35.70 -17.45
N LYS A 173 -24.90 34.98 -18.57
CA LYS A 173 -26.04 34.32 -19.26
C LYS A 173 -26.70 33.19 -18.46
N HIS A 174 -25.98 32.55 -17.54
CA HIS A 174 -26.52 31.49 -16.69
C HIS A 174 -26.01 31.67 -15.25
N PRO A 175 -26.85 31.44 -14.22
CA PRO A 175 -26.44 31.57 -12.83
C PRO A 175 -25.35 30.54 -12.45
N ILE A 176 -25.47 29.31 -12.95
CA ILE A 176 -24.60 28.17 -12.59
C ILE A 176 -23.10 28.45 -12.79
N PRO A 177 -22.61 28.87 -13.98
CA PRO A 177 -21.18 29.13 -14.18
C PRO A 177 -20.64 30.26 -13.30
N PHE A 178 -21.43 31.31 -13.01
CA PHE A 178 -21.01 32.40 -12.12
C PHE A 178 -20.69 31.87 -10.71
N TYR A 179 -21.61 31.15 -10.08
CA TYR A 179 -21.38 30.60 -8.73
C TYR A 179 -20.34 29.48 -8.72
N TYR A 180 -20.20 28.71 -9.81
CA TYR A 180 -19.12 27.75 -9.96
C TYR A 180 -17.75 28.44 -10.00
N CYS A 181 -17.59 29.55 -10.73
CA CYS A 181 -16.35 30.34 -10.72
C CYS A 181 -16.03 30.91 -9.32
N ILE A 182 -17.03 31.36 -8.56
CA ILE A 182 -16.87 31.76 -7.16
C ILE A 182 -16.41 30.56 -6.30
N GLY A 183 -17.00 29.37 -6.51
CA GLY A 183 -16.60 28.13 -5.84
C GLY A 183 -15.14 27.73 -6.13
N VAL A 184 -14.69 27.86 -7.38
CA VAL A 184 -13.29 27.62 -7.80
C VAL A 184 -12.33 28.60 -7.13
N LEU A 185 -12.65 29.90 -7.12
CA LEU A 185 -11.82 30.92 -6.46
C LEU A 185 -11.72 30.64 -4.95
N ALA A 186 -12.85 30.40 -4.29
CA ALA A 186 -12.88 30.09 -2.86
C ALA A 186 -12.11 28.80 -2.53
N PHE A 187 -12.20 27.76 -3.38
CA PHE A 187 -11.45 26.51 -3.21
C PHE A 187 -9.93 26.77 -3.23
N PHE A 188 -9.42 27.53 -4.20
CA PHE A 188 -7.99 27.85 -4.26
C PHE A 188 -7.55 28.77 -3.12
N VAL A 189 -8.34 29.76 -2.71
CA VAL A 189 -8.02 30.60 -1.55
C VAL A 189 -7.90 29.77 -0.26
N LEU A 190 -8.85 28.86 0.00
CA LEU A 190 -8.76 27.95 1.14
C LEU A 190 -7.55 27.01 1.04
N LEU A 191 -7.29 26.44 -0.15
CA LEU A 191 -6.13 25.57 -0.36
C LEU A 191 -4.80 26.29 -0.15
N GLY A 192 -4.70 27.57 -0.56
CA GLY A 192 -3.55 28.42 -0.30
C GLY A 192 -3.36 28.71 1.19
N PHE A 193 -4.46 28.99 1.90
CA PHE A 193 -4.45 29.28 3.33
C PHE A 193 -4.06 28.04 4.15
N PHE A 194 -4.68 26.90 3.91
CA PHE A 194 -4.31 25.62 4.54
C PHE A 194 -2.89 25.17 4.17
N GLY A 195 -2.47 25.34 2.91
CA GLY A 195 -1.11 25.04 2.48
C GLY A 195 -0.07 25.86 3.23
N LEU A 196 -0.31 27.17 3.40
CA LEU A 196 0.55 28.06 4.18
C LEU A 196 0.57 27.68 5.67
N ILE A 197 -0.58 27.38 6.29
CA ILE A 197 -0.64 26.90 7.68
C ILE A 197 0.18 25.62 7.87
N LEU A 198 0.02 24.63 6.99
CA LEU A 198 0.76 23.37 7.07
C LEU A 198 2.26 23.58 6.89
N HIS A 199 2.66 24.46 5.96
CA HIS A 199 4.07 24.81 5.75
C HIS A 199 4.69 25.51 6.95
N CYS A 200 4.01 26.50 7.54
CA CYS A 200 4.45 27.18 8.77
C CYS A 200 4.49 26.21 9.97
N SER A 201 3.51 25.31 10.09
CA SER A 201 3.47 24.31 11.17
C SER A 201 4.62 23.30 11.08
N ALA A 202 5.00 22.90 9.86
CA ALA A 202 6.15 22.04 9.64
C ALA A 202 7.46 22.74 10.06
N LEU A 203 7.68 23.99 9.63
CA LEU A 203 8.88 24.76 9.98
C LEU A 203 9.04 24.97 11.49
N ASN A 204 7.93 25.22 12.21
CA ASN A 204 7.93 25.39 13.67
C ASN A 204 8.34 24.10 14.43
N SER A 205 8.21 22.92 13.81
CA SER A 205 8.62 21.65 14.43
C SER A 205 10.12 21.35 14.32
N SER A 206 10.83 22.05 13.43
CA SER A 206 12.22 21.73 13.05
C SER A 206 13.30 22.60 13.69
N ASP A 207 12.97 23.68 14.38
CA ASP A 207 13.98 24.60 14.95
C ASP A 207 13.56 25.24 16.29
N PRO A 208 14.18 24.89 17.43
CA PRO A 208 13.86 25.49 18.73
C PRO A 208 14.36 26.94 18.86
N HIS A 209 15.14 27.46 17.91
CA HIS A 209 15.74 28.80 18.01
C HIS A 209 14.80 29.94 17.57
N MET A 210 13.59 29.63 17.06
CA MET A 210 12.59 30.61 16.59
C MET A 210 11.49 30.97 17.61
N ALA A 211 11.63 30.64 18.89
CA ALA A 211 10.69 31.10 19.92
C ALA A 211 10.56 32.64 20.00
N GLY A 212 11.61 33.39 19.59
CA GLY A 212 11.56 34.85 19.44
C GLY A 212 10.73 35.35 18.23
N CYS A 213 10.35 34.46 17.31
CA CYS A 213 9.57 34.77 16.11
C CYS A 213 8.06 34.60 16.30
N GLN A 214 7.61 34.33 17.54
CA GLN A 214 6.19 34.31 17.93
C GLN A 214 5.48 35.66 17.64
N ASN A 215 6.26 36.73 17.48
CA ASN A 215 5.81 38.06 17.03
C ASN A 215 5.79 38.28 15.51
N CYS A 216 6.21 37.35 14.63
CA CYS A 216 6.14 37.57 13.18
C CYS A 216 4.82 37.09 12.55
N CYS A 217 4.18 36.05 13.10
CA CYS A 217 2.84 35.64 12.66
C CYS A 217 1.71 36.48 13.30
N TYR A 218 1.94 37.04 14.49
CA TYR A 218 1.00 37.97 15.15
C TYR A 218 1.35 39.46 14.94
N GLY A 219 2.59 39.79 14.58
CA GLY A 219 3.08 41.15 14.38
C GLY A 219 3.36 41.50 12.93
N TRP A 220 2.62 40.92 11.97
CA TRP A 220 2.37 41.66 10.74
C TRP A 220 1.45 42.83 11.10
N GLY A 221 1.99 44.05 11.10
CA GLY A 221 1.28 45.30 11.43
C GLY A 221 0.19 45.71 10.44
N ILE A 222 -0.60 44.76 9.94
CA ILE A 222 -1.83 44.99 9.16
C ILE A 222 -2.90 45.67 10.01
N LEU A 223 -2.90 45.45 11.33
CA LEU A 223 -3.88 46.07 12.23
C LEU A 223 -3.48 47.50 12.68
N ASP A 224 -2.20 47.87 12.58
CA ASP A 224 -1.73 49.24 12.87
C ASP A 224 -1.77 50.14 11.61
N CYS A 225 -1.99 49.55 10.44
CA CYS A 225 -2.19 50.26 9.18
C CYS A 225 -3.65 50.18 8.73
N PHE A 226 -4.60 50.48 9.62
CA PHE A 226 -5.99 50.74 9.22
C PHE A 226 -6.03 52.01 8.35
N PRO A 227 -6.36 51.90 7.04
CA PRO A 227 -6.56 53.09 6.23
C PRO A 227 -7.90 53.72 6.63
N ALA A 228 -7.95 55.05 6.70
CA ALA A 228 -9.15 55.79 7.13
C ALA A 228 -10.33 55.75 6.11
N SER A 229 -10.26 54.93 5.06
CA SER A 229 -11.29 54.81 4.02
C SER A 229 -11.66 53.34 3.73
N MET A 230 -12.96 53.09 3.56
CA MET A 230 -13.50 51.76 3.25
C MET A 230 -12.98 51.19 1.93
N GLU A 231 -12.67 52.06 0.96
CA GLU A 231 -12.13 51.71 -0.36
C GLU A 231 -10.75 51.04 -0.25
N ALA A 232 -9.89 51.54 0.64
CA ALA A 232 -8.57 50.97 0.85
C ALA A 232 -8.63 49.61 1.58
N CYS A 233 -9.56 49.43 2.51
CA CYS A 233 -9.85 48.11 3.11
C CYS A 233 -10.31 47.10 2.05
N PHE A 234 -11.19 47.50 1.12
CA PHE A 234 -11.64 46.64 0.03
C PHE A 234 -10.49 46.24 -0.92
N ALA A 235 -9.61 47.18 -1.27
CA ALA A 235 -8.43 46.91 -2.07
C ALA A 235 -7.47 45.90 -1.40
N LEU A 236 -7.23 46.03 -0.09
CA LEU A 236 -6.40 45.09 0.67
C LEU A 236 -7.00 43.67 0.70
N VAL A 237 -8.31 43.54 0.86
CA VAL A 237 -9.00 42.23 0.81
C VAL A 237 -8.87 41.58 -0.56
N ILE A 238 -8.99 42.35 -1.65
CA ILE A 238 -8.77 41.84 -3.02
C ILE A 238 -7.32 41.34 -3.19
N VAL A 239 -6.33 42.12 -2.76
CA VAL A 239 -4.91 41.72 -2.83
C VAL A 239 -4.65 40.44 -2.04
N PHE A 240 -5.21 40.31 -0.85
CA PHE A 240 -5.12 39.10 -0.03
C PHE A 240 -5.73 37.89 -0.77
N VAL A 241 -6.95 38.02 -1.30
CA VAL A 241 -7.63 36.96 -2.07
C VAL A 241 -6.80 36.53 -3.28
N ILE A 242 -6.19 37.47 -4.01
CA ILE A 242 -5.33 37.17 -5.17
C ILE A 242 -4.07 36.39 -4.73
N ILE A 243 -3.39 36.82 -3.66
CA ILE A 243 -2.19 36.15 -3.14
C ILE A 243 -2.51 34.71 -2.73
N PHE A 244 -3.58 34.50 -1.94
CA PHE A 244 -3.95 33.16 -1.50
C PHE A 244 -4.47 32.27 -2.64
N ALA A 245 -5.13 32.82 -3.65
CA ALA A 245 -5.50 32.07 -4.86
C ALA A 245 -4.25 31.60 -5.63
N ILE A 246 -3.24 32.46 -5.81
CA ILE A 246 -1.97 32.10 -6.48
C ILE A 246 -1.23 31.00 -5.69
N LEU A 247 -1.10 31.16 -4.37
CA LEU A 247 -0.51 30.14 -3.50
C LEU A 247 -1.29 28.82 -3.56
N GLY A 248 -2.62 28.89 -3.58
CA GLY A 248 -3.49 27.72 -3.71
C GLY A 248 -3.33 26.97 -5.01
N ILE A 249 -3.16 27.68 -6.14
CA ILE A 249 -2.86 27.05 -7.43
C ILE A 249 -1.50 26.34 -7.40
N ALA A 250 -0.48 26.97 -6.80
CA ALA A 250 0.85 26.37 -6.66
C ALA A 250 0.82 25.10 -5.77
N TYR A 251 0.22 25.19 -4.58
CA TYR A 251 0.04 24.02 -3.70
C TYR A 251 -0.83 22.94 -4.33
N GLY A 252 -1.88 23.31 -5.08
CA GLY A 252 -2.73 22.38 -5.81
C GLY A 252 -1.98 21.61 -6.89
N PHE A 253 -1.10 22.27 -7.65
CA PHE A 253 -0.24 21.60 -8.63
C PHE A 253 0.77 20.63 -7.98
N LEU A 254 1.39 21.04 -6.88
CA LEU A 254 2.31 20.18 -6.12
C LEU A 254 1.58 18.96 -5.52
N ALA A 255 0.39 19.16 -4.94
CA ALA A 255 -0.44 18.08 -4.42
C ALA A 255 -0.90 17.12 -5.53
N ALA A 256 -1.32 17.64 -6.69
CA ALA A 256 -1.75 16.83 -7.83
C ALA A 256 -0.59 16.00 -8.41
N THR A 257 0.58 16.60 -8.60
CA THR A 257 1.76 15.88 -9.10
C THR A 257 2.22 14.79 -8.13
N MET A 258 2.28 15.08 -6.82
CA MET A 258 2.57 14.09 -5.78
C MET A 258 1.52 12.95 -5.74
N ALA A 259 0.23 13.26 -5.88
CA ALA A 259 -0.84 12.26 -5.90
C ALA A 259 -0.75 11.36 -7.14
N ILE A 260 -0.53 11.93 -8.33
CA ILE A 260 -0.32 11.18 -9.58
C ILE A 260 0.90 10.27 -9.46
N GLN A 261 2.03 10.77 -8.95
CA GLN A 261 3.22 9.96 -8.69
C GLN A 261 2.93 8.82 -7.71
N ARG A 262 2.26 9.07 -6.59
CA ARG A 262 1.85 8.03 -5.61
C ARG A 262 0.96 6.96 -6.22
N ILE A 263 -0.06 7.34 -7.00
CA ILE A 263 -0.98 6.42 -7.70
C ILE A 263 -0.19 5.57 -8.70
N TRP A 264 0.68 6.22 -9.50
CA TRP A 264 1.48 5.55 -10.51
C TRP A 264 2.46 4.54 -9.90
N GLN A 265 3.21 4.94 -8.87
CA GLN A 265 4.13 4.07 -8.13
C GLN A 265 3.42 2.86 -7.50
N ARG A 266 2.26 3.09 -6.87
CA ARG A 266 1.46 2.02 -6.23
C ARG A 266 1.01 0.97 -7.25
N HIS A 267 0.42 1.41 -8.35
CA HIS A 267 -0.05 0.48 -9.40
C HIS A 267 1.12 -0.17 -10.15
N TYR A 268 2.19 0.57 -10.43
CA TYR A 268 3.39 0.04 -11.09
C TYR A 268 4.02 -1.11 -10.29
N HIS A 269 4.20 -0.96 -8.98
CA HIS A 269 4.79 -2.02 -8.14
C HIS A 269 3.91 -3.28 -8.08
N ILE A 270 2.60 -3.12 -7.85
CA ILE A 270 1.65 -4.25 -7.75
C ILE A 270 1.52 -5.00 -9.08
N LEU A 271 1.48 -4.27 -10.21
CA LEU A 271 1.31 -4.87 -11.52
C LEU A 271 2.61 -5.48 -12.05
N THR A 272 3.75 -4.81 -11.86
CA THR A 272 5.06 -5.34 -12.29
C THR A 272 5.35 -6.68 -11.60
N LYS A 273 5.07 -6.83 -10.30
CA LYS A 273 5.22 -8.12 -9.60
C LYS A 273 4.30 -9.21 -10.15
N ARG A 274 3.03 -8.91 -10.40
CA ARG A 274 2.05 -9.85 -10.99
C ARG A 274 2.35 -10.21 -12.45
N GLU A 275 3.05 -9.35 -13.17
CA GLU A 275 3.55 -9.62 -14.51
C GLU A 275 4.78 -10.53 -14.44
N LEU A 276 5.74 -10.20 -13.56
CA LEU A 276 6.95 -10.98 -13.34
C LEU A 276 6.65 -12.39 -12.84
N THR A 277 5.61 -12.63 -12.03
CA THR A 277 5.25 -14.02 -11.66
C THR A 277 4.76 -14.84 -12.84
N LYS A 278 4.17 -14.21 -13.86
CA LYS A 278 3.73 -14.87 -15.10
C LYS A 278 4.86 -15.02 -16.11
N GLU A 279 5.73 -14.03 -16.22
CA GLU A 279 6.92 -14.10 -17.07
C GLU A 279 7.93 -15.12 -16.53
N TYR A 280 8.15 -15.16 -15.21
CA TYR A 280 9.04 -16.09 -14.52
C TYR A 280 8.23 -17.15 -13.78
N LEU A 281 7.84 -18.20 -14.50
CA LEU A 281 7.06 -19.32 -13.98
C LEU A 281 7.94 -20.24 -13.13
N VAL A 282 7.42 -20.71 -11.98
CA VAL A 282 8.13 -21.70 -11.16
C VAL A 282 7.96 -23.10 -11.74
N GLU A 283 9.07 -23.80 -11.98
CA GLU A 283 9.04 -25.20 -12.42
C GLU A 283 8.72 -26.15 -11.24
N ASP A 284 7.96 -27.21 -11.51
CA ASP A 284 7.86 -28.32 -10.57
C ASP A 284 9.14 -29.16 -10.62
N LEU A 285 9.61 -29.59 -9.45
CA LEU A 285 10.82 -30.38 -9.27
C LEU A 285 10.51 -31.83 -8.92
N CYS A 286 9.24 -32.19 -8.73
CA CYS A 286 8.76 -33.51 -8.27
C CYS A 286 9.54 -34.04 -7.05
N GLY A 287 9.90 -33.14 -6.11
CA GLY A 287 10.74 -33.44 -4.93
C GLY A 287 12.27 -33.55 -5.19
N CYS A 288 12.71 -33.55 -6.45
CA CYS A 288 14.10 -33.68 -6.87
C CYS A 288 14.79 -32.32 -7.08
N TYR A 289 15.24 -31.69 -6.00
CA TYR A 289 15.92 -30.38 -6.08
C TYR A 289 17.37 -30.47 -6.59
N THR A 290 17.72 -29.61 -7.55
CA THR A 290 19.11 -29.29 -7.94
C THR A 290 19.35 -27.77 -7.81
N PRO A 291 20.60 -27.27 -7.82
CA PRO A 291 20.84 -25.83 -7.84
C PRO A 291 20.34 -25.20 -9.17
N PRO A 292 19.48 -24.17 -9.12
CA PRO A 292 18.89 -23.60 -10.33
C PRO A 292 19.94 -22.93 -11.22
N LYS A 293 19.73 -23.05 -12.54
CA LYS A 293 20.54 -22.40 -13.58
C LYS A 293 19.64 -21.44 -14.35
N LEU A 294 19.67 -20.18 -13.96
CA LEU A 294 19.02 -19.10 -14.72
C LEU A 294 20.04 -18.50 -15.69
N ASP A 295 19.56 -18.11 -16.87
CA ASP A 295 20.36 -17.38 -17.85
C ASP A 295 20.86 -16.03 -17.26
N PRO A 296 22.14 -15.66 -17.40
CA PRO A 296 22.73 -14.49 -16.74
C PRO A 296 22.05 -13.14 -17.06
N GLU A 297 21.45 -12.96 -18.25
CA GLU A 297 20.70 -11.73 -18.55
C GLU A 297 19.46 -11.61 -17.65
N HIS A 298 18.72 -12.71 -17.55
CA HIS A 298 17.54 -12.82 -16.70
C HIS A 298 17.86 -12.73 -15.20
N GLU A 299 19.00 -13.28 -14.78
CA GLU A 299 19.50 -13.15 -13.41
C GLU A 299 19.87 -11.68 -13.08
N GLN A 300 20.56 -10.98 -13.99
CA GLN A 300 20.88 -9.55 -13.84
C GLN A 300 19.61 -8.70 -13.79
N ARG A 301 18.60 -8.99 -14.61
CA ARG A 301 17.30 -8.31 -14.59
C ARG A 301 16.59 -8.47 -13.25
N LEU A 302 16.56 -9.67 -12.67
CA LEU A 302 15.98 -9.90 -11.34
C LEU A 302 16.77 -9.22 -10.21
N LYS A 303 18.12 -9.19 -10.30
CA LYS A 303 18.99 -8.44 -9.37
C LYS A 303 18.75 -6.93 -9.43
N MET A 304 18.61 -6.34 -10.62
CA MET A 304 18.26 -4.92 -10.79
C MET A 304 16.91 -4.56 -10.15
N LEU A 305 15.95 -5.49 -10.22
CA LEU A 305 14.63 -5.35 -9.60
C LEU A 305 14.61 -5.66 -8.08
N LYS A 306 15.74 -6.06 -7.49
CA LYS A 306 15.89 -6.49 -6.08
C LYS A 306 14.97 -7.66 -5.71
N LEU A 307 14.79 -8.60 -6.63
CA LEU A 307 13.95 -9.79 -6.48
C LEU A 307 14.76 -11.09 -6.31
N LEU A 308 16.09 -10.99 -6.18
CA LEU A 308 17.04 -12.10 -6.10
C LEU A 308 18.06 -11.80 -5.00
#